data_AF-A0A7J8UDH3-F1
#
_entry.id   AF-A0A7J8UDH3-F1
#
_cell.length_a   1.000
_cell.length_b   1.000
_cell.length_c   1.000
_cell.angle_alpha   90.00
_cell.angle_beta   90.00
_cell.angle_gamma   90.00
#
_symmetry.space_group_name_H-M   'P 1'
#
loop_
_entity.id
_entity.type
_entity.pdbx_description
1 polymer ?
#
loop_
_entity_poly.entity_id
_entity_poly.type
_entity_poly.pdbx_seq_one_letter_code
_entity_poly.pdbx_strand_id
1 'polypeptide(L)'
;MILQPTGNGSRALFTLDEKLDGFLFVLKLDANSWVNFQGNDFYIPLSSARSVKGQSDSENEETSGKAHTDGIINEIRNLVSGLNSEKSLQTKVKEAKESILNEIEKLAAEAYSIFRSSTPSYPEEDSDADDAEPTINISSGTGSGFEILCQGFNWESNKSGRWYMELKEKASEISSLGFTVIWLPPPTESVSPEGYMPKDLYNLNSRYGTIDELKDLVKSLHGVGLKVLGDVVLNHRCAHYQNQNGVWNIFGGRLNWDDRAVVGDDPHFQGRGNKSSGDNFHAAPNIDHSQDFVRKDLIEWLCWLREEIGYDGWRLDFVRGFWGGYVKDYLDASEPYFAVGEYWDSLSYTYGEMDHNQDAHRQRIVDWINATNGTAGAFDVTTKGILHSALERREYWRLSDQKGKPPGVVGWWPSRAVTFIENHDTGSTQGHWRFPGGKEMQGYAYILTHPGTPAVFYDHIVSHHRSEIGALISLRNRNKIHCRSIVEIVKAERDVYAATIDDRVAMKIGPGYYEPPSGPQRWSLALEGYDYKVWETSS
;
A
#
# COMPACT_ATOMS: atom_id res chain seq x y z
N MET A 1 1.26 -34.52 -30.74
CA MET A 1 2.29 -34.76 -31.78
C MET A 1 3.58 -34.10 -31.31
N ILE A 2 4.65 -34.85 -31.06
CA ILE A 2 5.90 -34.29 -30.50
C ILE A 2 6.67 -33.64 -31.65
N LEU A 3 6.75 -32.31 -31.64
CA LEU A 3 7.53 -31.55 -32.61
C LEU A 3 9.00 -31.60 -32.21
N GLN A 4 9.87 -32.09 -33.09
CA GLN A 4 11.31 -32.09 -32.86
C GLN A 4 11.90 -30.68 -33.05
N PRO A 5 12.93 -30.29 -32.28
CA PRO A 5 13.49 -28.95 -32.29
C PRO A 5 14.52 -28.81 -33.42
N THR A 6 14.21 -28.04 -34.46
CA THR A 6 15.12 -27.76 -35.59
C THR A 6 15.86 -26.42 -35.46
N GLY A 7 16.03 -25.90 -34.24
CA GLY A 7 16.83 -24.68 -33.99
C GLY A 7 16.24 -23.35 -34.47
N ASN A 8 15.17 -23.36 -35.29
CA ASN A 8 14.46 -22.15 -35.76
C ASN A 8 12.99 -22.10 -35.30
N GLY A 9 12.65 -22.79 -34.22
CA GLY A 9 11.28 -22.93 -33.72
C GLY A 9 10.45 -23.94 -34.52
N SER A 10 9.53 -24.62 -33.85
CA SER A 10 8.66 -25.62 -34.46
C SER A 10 7.22 -25.09 -34.56
N ARG A 11 6.55 -25.31 -35.69
CA ARG A 11 5.12 -24.97 -35.89
C ARG A 11 4.32 -26.21 -36.31
N ALA A 12 3.07 -26.31 -35.88
CA ALA A 12 2.10 -27.29 -36.37
C ALA A 12 0.76 -26.62 -36.68
N LEU A 13 0.07 -27.10 -37.71
CA LEU A 13 -1.32 -26.74 -37.99
C LEU A 13 -2.26 -27.80 -37.45
N PHE A 14 -3.37 -27.36 -36.87
CA PHE A 14 -4.51 -28.21 -36.52
C PHE A 14 -5.80 -27.53 -36.99
N THR A 15 -6.73 -28.32 -37.52
CA THR A 15 -8.05 -27.86 -37.92
C THR A 15 -8.98 -27.98 -36.73
N LEU A 16 -9.55 -26.85 -36.29
CA LEU A 16 -10.67 -26.79 -35.36
C LEU A 16 -11.88 -26.35 -36.17
N ASP A 17 -12.98 -27.09 -36.05
CA ASP A 17 -14.20 -26.87 -36.81
C ASP A 17 -14.71 -25.41 -36.66
N GLU A 18 -14.63 -24.68 -37.77
CA GLU A 18 -15.36 -23.46 -38.17
C GLU A 18 -15.34 -22.19 -37.31
N LYS A 19 -14.24 -21.87 -36.60
CA LYS A 19 -13.66 -20.50 -36.51
C LYS A 19 -12.37 -20.49 -35.67
N LEU A 20 -11.33 -19.84 -36.19
CA LEU A 20 -10.04 -19.64 -35.51
C LEU A 20 -10.00 -18.22 -34.90
N ASP A 21 -10.10 -18.12 -33.58
CA ASP A 21 -10.10 -16.83 -32.86
C ASP A 21 -8.70 -16.37 -32.39
N GLY A 22 -7.65 -17.22 -32.47
CA GLY A 22 -6.29 -16.81 -32.12
C GLY A 22 -5.26 -17.95 -32.17
N PHE A 23 -3.99 -17.61 -31.93
CA PHE A 23 -2.89 -18.56 -31.83
C PHE A 23 -2.40 -18.73 -30.40
N LEU A 24 -2.01 -19.95 -30.04
CA LEU A 24 -1.34 -20.28 -28.78
C LEU A 24 0.03 -20.90 -29.10
N PHE A 25 1.07 -20.41 -28.45
CA PHE A 25 2.40 -21.03 -28.49
C PHE A 25 3.01 -21.10 -27.09
N VAL A 26 4.03 -21.93 -26.91
CA VAL A 26 4.74 -22.05 -25.64
C VAL A 26 6.22 -21.93 -25.94
N LEU A 27 6.93 -21.11 -25.16
CA LEU A 27 8.36 -20.89 -25.33
C LEU A 27 9.14 -21.87 -24.43
N LYS A 28 10.00 -22.68 -25.06
CA LYS A 28 10.99 -23.49 -24.36
C LYS A 28 12.28 -22.68 -24.25
N LEU A 29 12.77 -22.46 -23.04
CA LEU A 29 13.96 -21.63 -22.80
C LEU A 29 15.26 -22.45 -22.93
N ASP A 30 15.25 -23.69 -22.43
CA ASP A 30 16.36 -24.62 -22.55
C ASP A 30 15.87 -26.08 -22.45
N ALA A 31 16.79 -27.06 -22.42
CA ALA A 31 16.47 -28.49 -22.41
C ALA A 31 15.50 -28.91 -21.28
N ASN A 32 15.53 -28.22 -20.13
CA ASN A 32 14.82 -28.58 -18.90
C ASN A 32 13.82 -27.51 -18.43
N SER A 33 13.77 -26.34 -19.06
CA SER A 33 12.96 -25.19 -18.63
C SER A 33 11.94 -24.74 -19.69
N TRP A 34 10.67 -24.61 -19.29
CA TRP A 34 9.59 -24.01 -20.07
C TRP A 34 9.09 -22.76 -19.35
N VAL A 35 8.64 -21.75 -20.09
CA VAL A 35 7.98 -20.59 -19.44
C VAL A 35 6.67 -21.08 -18.82
N ASN A 36 6.51 -20.85 -17.52
CA ASN A 36 5.35 -21.31 -16.76
C ASN A 36 4.10 -20.51 -17.16
N PHE A 37 2.99 -21.20 -17.35
CA PHE A 37 1.74 -20.62 -17.83
C PHE A 37 1.01 -19.85 -16.70
N GLN A 38 0.84 -18.53 -16.85
CA GLN A 38 -0.08 -17.74 -16.05
C GLN A 38 -1.09 -17.01 -16.96
N GLY A 39 -2.27 -17.58 -17.15
CA GLY A 39 -3.36 -16.90 -17.87
C GLY A 39 -3.14 -16.75 -19.38
N ASN A 40 -3.37 -15.56 -19.94
CA ASN A 40 -3.45 -15.33 -21.40
C ASN A 40 -2.14 -14.90 -22.06
N ASP A 41 -1.00 -15.00 -21.37
CA ASP A 41 0.29 -14.44 -21.80
C ASP A 41 0.80 -14.92 -23.16
N PHE A 42 0.28 -16.04 -23.67
CA PHE A 42 0.67 -16.62 -24.97
C PHE A 42 -0.45 -16.66 -26.02
N TYR A 43 -1.56 -15.97 -25.76
CA TYR A 43 -2.68 -15.90 -26.69
C TYR A 43 -2.57 -14.64 -27.56
N ILE A 44 -2.39 -14.83 -28.87
CA ILE A 44 -2.44 -13.73 -29.84
C ILE A 44 -3.80 -13.77 -30.58
N PRO A 45 -4.69 -12.79 -30.37
CA PRO A 45 -5.93 -12.68 -31.13
C PRO A 45 -5.65 -12.25 -32.57
N LEU A 46 -6.33 -12.88 -33.53
CA LEU A 46 -6.26 -12.49 -34.94
C LEU A 46 -7.12 -11.25 -35.18
N SER A 47 -6.51 -10.06 -35.11
CA SER A 47 -7.17 -8.81 -35.49
C SER A 47 -7.21 -8.63 -37.02
N SER A 48 -8.33 -8.09 -37.50
CA SER A 48 -8.63 -7.90 -38.92
C SER A 48 -7.68 -6.90 -39.60
N ALA A 49 -6.90 -7.43 -40.56
CA ALA A 49 -6.27 -6.77 -41.70
C ALA A 49 -5.49 -5.43 -41.47
N ARG A 50 -4.15 -5.51 -41.54
CA ARG A 50 -3.30 -4.56 -42.29
C ARG A 50 -1.92 -5.18 -42.61
N SER A 51 -1.56 -5.12 -43.89
CA SER A 51 -0.39 -5.72 -44.54
C SER A 51 0.95 -5.16 -44.10
N VAL A 52 2.03 -5.95 -44.08
CA VAL A 52 3.36 -5.65 -44.68
C VAL A 52 4.10 -6.97 -45.02
N LYS A 53 4.86 -6.94 -46.13
CA LYS A 53 5.57 -7.98 -46.88
C LYS A 53 6.97 -8.38 -46.33
N GLY A 54 7.48 -9.54 -46.79
CA GLY A 54 8.92 -9.83 -47.03
C GLY A 54 9.39 -11.19 -46.48
N GLN A 55 9.57 -12.25 -47.31
CA GLN A 55 10.81 -12.70 -48.02
C GLN A 55 11.70 -13.66 -47.17
N SER A 56 11.74 -14.96 -47.51
CA SER A 56 12.84 -15.75 -48.17
C SER A 56 13.90 -16.27 -47.17
N ASP A 57 14.55 -17.45 -47.22
CA ASP A 57 14.62 -18.65 -48.08
C ASP A 57 15.44 -19.73 -47.31
N SER A 58 15.26 -21.03 -47.69
CA SER A 58 16.20 -22.20 -47.80
C SER A 58 17.44 -22.39 -46.86
N GLU A 59 18.07 -23.55 -46.63
CA GLU A 59 17.94 -25.00 -46.92
C GLU A 59 18.98 -25.78 -46.05
N ASN A 60 18.64 -27.04 -45.73
CA ASN A 60 19.39 -28.28 -45.40
C ASN A 60 20.93 -28.30 -45.14
N GLU A 61 21.37 -29.11 -44.16
CA GLU A 61 21.87 -30.50 -44.36
C GLU A 61 22.38 -31.16 -43.05
N GLU A 62 22.12 -32.47 -42.91
CA GLU A 62 22.55 -33.37 -41.82
C GLU A 62 23.98 -33.89 -42.03
N THR A 63 24.70 -34.30 -40.97
CA THR A 63 25.06 -35.71 -40.73
C THR A 63 26.05 -35.98 -39.58
N SER A 64 25.78 -37.11 -38.92
CA SER A 64 26.67 -38.06 -38.24
C SER A 64 27.14 -37.78 -36.81
N GLY A 65 26.51 -38.49 -35.87
CA GLY A 65 27.06 -38.83 -34.57
C GLY A 65 27.63 -40.25 -34.57
N LYS A 66 28.67 -40.45 -33.76
CA LYS A 66 28.97 -41.64 -32.91
C LYS A 66 30.44 -41.63 -32.51
N ALA A 67 30.76 -40.73 -31.58
CA ALA A 67 31.99 -40.79 -30.77
C ALA A 67 31.87 -40.02 -29.42
N HIS A 68 30.72 -39.41 -29.12
CA HIS A 68 30.58 -38.43 -28.03
C HIS A 68 29.79 -38.92 -26.82
N THR A 69 29.21 -40.13 -26.88
CA THR A 69 28.29 -40.62 -25.85
C THR A 69 29.00 -41.24 -24.64
N ASP A 70 30.23 -41.73 -24.81
CA ASP A 70 30.95 -42.43 -23.74
C ASP A 70 31.72 -41.48 -22.79
N GLY A 71 32.03 -40.25 -23.23
CA GLY A 71 32.64 -39.21 -22.38
C GLY A 71 31.66 -38.62 -21.36
N ILE A 72 30.41 -38.39 -21.80
CA ILE A 72 29.35 -37.75 -20.98
C ILE A 72 28.95 -38.63 -19.79
N ILE A 73 28.96 -39.96 -19.94
CA ILE A 73 28.59 -40.89 -18.87
C ILE A 73 29.61 -40.88 -17.71
N ASN A 74 30.89 -40.63 -17.99
CA ASN A 74 31.91 -40.54 -16.93
C ASN A 74 31.92 -39.18 -16.21
N GLU A 75 31.58 -38.09 -16.89
CA GLU A 75 31.41 -36.78 -16.24
C GLU A 75 30.20 -36.73 -15.30
N ILE A 76 29.08 -37.36 -15.69
CA ILE A 76 27.89 -37.48 -14.84
C ILE A 76 28.21 -38.25 -13.54
N ARG A 77 29.03 -39.29 -13.62
CA ARG A 77 29.40 -40.10 -12.44
C ARG A 77 30.28 -39.32 -11.45
N ASN A 78 31.13 -38.42 -11.93
CA ASN A 78 31.93 -37.52 -11.09
C ASN A 78 31.08 -36.39 -10.48
N LEU A 79 30.14 -35.82 -11.22
CA LEU A 79 29.19 -34.80 -10.72
C LEU A 79 28.30 -35.33 -9.57
N VAL A 80 27.84 -36.58 -9.65
CA VAL A 80 27.03 -37.20 -8.60
C VAL A 80 27.82 -37.45 -7.31
N SER A 81 29.14 -37.67 -7.41
CA SER A 81 30.00 -37.82 -6.23
C SER A 81 30.25 -36.50 -5.49
N GLY A 82 30.27 -35.36 -6.21
CA GLY A 82 30.37 -34.02 -5.61
C GLY A 82 29.11 -33.60 -4.85
N LEU A 83 27.92 -33.95 -5.36
CA LEU A 83 26.62 -33.60 -4.77
C LEU A 83 26.36 -34.25 -3.39
N ASN A 84 26.97 -35.40 -3.09
CA ASN A 84 26.86 -36.02 -1.77
C ASN A 84 27.72 -35.31 -0.70
N SER A 85 28.75 -34.57 -1.10
CA SER A 85 29.56 -33.77 -0.18
C SER A 85 28.91 -32.42 0.19
N GLU A 86 28.16 -31.81 -0.74
CA GLU A 86 27.45 -30.55 -0.51
C GLU A 86 26.24 -30.69 0.42
N LYS A 87 25.52 -31.83 0.36
CA LYS A 87 24.42 -32.11 1.31
C LYS A 87 24.90 -32.14 2.76
N SER A 88 26.08 -32.69 3.03
CA SER A 88 26.67 -32.70 4.38
C SER A 88 27.06 -31.30 4.87
N LEU A 89 27.40 -30.38 3.96
CA LEU A 89 27.70 -28.98 4.30
C LEU A 89 26.42 -28.17 4.55
N GLN A 90 25.38 -28.39 3.73
CA GLN A 90 24.08 -27.74 3.91
C GLN A 90 23.39 -28.15 5.23
N THR A 91 23.50 -29.41 5.65
CA THR A 91 22.97 -29.86 6.95
C THR A 91 23.68 -29.18 8.12
N LYS A 92 25.02 -29.07 8.07
CA LYS A 92 25.81 -28.39 9.11
C LYS A 92 25.56 -26.88 9.17
N VAL A 93 25.34 -26.23 8.03
CA VAL A 93 24.99 -24.79 7.97
C VAL A 93 23.58 -24.54 8.49
N LYS A 94 22.65 -25.49 8.26
CA LYS A 94 21.28 -25.41 8.79
C LYS A 94 21.24 -25.57 10.31
N GLU A 95 21.96 -26.56 10.85
CA GLU A 95 22.08 -26.77 12.31
C GLU A 95 22.74 -25.57 13.00
N ALA A 96 23.77 -24.97 12.38
CA ALA A 96 24.41 -23.76 12.90
C ALA A 96 23.46 -22.54 12.86
N LYS A 97 22.64 -22.39 11.81
CA LYS A 97 21.63 -21.32 11.73
C LYS A 97 20.53 -21.49 12.78
N GLU A 98 20.03 -22.69 13.00
CA GLU A 98 19.01 -22.97 14.03
C GLU A 98 19.56 -22.74 15.44
N SER A 99 20.83 -23.09 15.69
CA SER A 99 21.50 -22.78 16.96
C SER A 99 21.64 -21.27 17.19
N ILE A 100 22.00 -20.50 16.16
CA ILE A 100 22.11 -19.03 16.26
C ILE A 100 20.73 -18.40 16.47
N LEU A 101 19.70 -18.89 15.78
CA LEU A 101 18.34 -18.37 15.92
C LEU A 101 17.79 -18.59 17.34
N ASN A 102 18.00 -19.78 17.92
CA ASN A 102 17.61 -20.07 19.30
C ASN A 102 18.38 -19.20 20.32
N GLU A 103 19.65 -18.90 20.08
CA GLU A 103 20.43 -18.00 20.94
C GLU A 103 19.91 -16.55 20.85
N ILE A 104 19.52 -16.09 19.65
CA ILE A 104 18.90 -14.77 19.43
C ILE A 104 17.55 -14.69 20.15
N GLU A 105 16.69 -15.71 20.04
CA GLU A 105 15.40 -15.74 20.73
C GLU A 105 15.55 -15.73 22.25
N LYS A 106 16.54 -16.46 22.78
CA LYS A 106 16.86 -16.46 24.20
C LYS A 106 17.35 -15.08 24.67
N LEU A 107 18.27 -14.45 23.94
CA LEU A 107 18.77 -13.10 24.27
C LEU A 107 17.66 -12.04 24.15
N ALA A 108 16.75 -12.18 23.19
CA ALA A 108 15.59 -11.32 23.05
C ALA A 108 14.62 -11.47 24.24
N ALA A 109 14.37 -12.69 24.70
CA ALA A 109 13.54 -12.95 25.89
C ALA A 109 14.18 -12.41 27.18
N GLU A 110 15.50 -12.52 27.33
CA GLU A 110 16.24 -11.94 28.46
C GLU A 110 16.19 -10.40 28.44
N ALA A 111 16.37 -9.77 27.27
CA ALA A 111 16.22 -8.32 27.11
C ALA A 111 14.79 -7.85 27.42
N TYR A 112 13.77 -8.61 27.01
CA TYR A 112 12.36 -8.32 27.28
C TYR A 112 12.02 -8.40 28.78
N SER A 113 12.65 -9.33 29.50
CA SER A 113 12.48 -9.47 30.95
C SER A 113 13.16 -8.33 31.74
N ILE A 114 14.27 -7.78 31.23
CA ILE A 114 14.96 -6.63 31.84
C ILE A 114 14.08 -5.38 31.72
N PHE A 115 13.45 -5.15 30.55
CA PHE A 115 12.62 -3.97 30.28
C PHE A 115 11.31 -3.93 31.09
N ARG A 116 10.82 -5.10 31.55
CA ARG A 116 9.58 -5.19 32.34
C ARG A 116 9.79 -4.95 33.85
N SER A 117 11.04 -4.94 34.31
CA SER A 117 11.37 -4.78 35.75
C SER A 117 11.27 -3.35 36.27
N SER A 118 11.03 -2.37 35.40
CA SER A 118 10.81 -0.97 35.74
C SER A 118 9.38 -0.55 35.38
N THR A 119 8.42 -0.90 36.22
CA THR A 119 7.06 -0.33 36.17
C THR A 119 6.93 0.75 37.24
N PRO A 120 6.55 1.99 36.91
CA PRO A 120 6.11 2.97 37.90
C PRO A 120 4.72 2.60 38.40
N SER A 121 4.55 2.52 39.72
CA SER A 121 3.26 2.39 40.39
C SER A 121 2.52 3.74 40.35
N TYR A 122 1.31 3.77 39.78
CA TYR A 122 0.37 4.89 39.93
C TYR A 122 -0.69 4.55 40.99
N PRO A 123 -1.08 5.50 41.86
CA PRO A 123 -2.08 5.26 42.89
C PRO A 123 -3.50 5.31 42.33
N GLU A 124 -4.38 4.52 42.94
CA GLU A 124 -5.84 4.55 42.74
C GLU A 124 -6.41 5.87 43.27
N GLU A 125 -7.31 6.50 42.51
CA GLU A 125 -8.22 7.52 43.02
C GLU A 125 -9.67 7.22 42.66
N ASP A 126 -10.53 7.47 43.65
CA ASP A 126 -11.95 7.19 43.77
C ASP A 126 -12.86 8.03 42.87
N SER A 127 -14.09 7.53 42.76
CA SER A 127 -15.28 8.07 42.08
C SER A 127 -15.80 9.42 42.60
N ASP A 128 -16.23 10.32 41.70
CA ASP A 128 -17.61 10.86 41.59
C ASP A 128 -17.75 12.05 40.62
N ALA A 129 -18.81 12.00 39.79
CA ALA A 129 -19.46 13.04 38.94
C ALA A 129 -18.62 13.72 37.82
N ASP A 130 -19.10 14.06 36.62
CA ASP A 130 -20.39 14.60 36.20
C ASP A 130 -20.57 14.40 34.67
N ASP A 131 -21.83 14.36 34.18
CA ASP A 131 -22.19 14.25 32.75
C ASP A 131 -21.73 15.49 31.96
N ALA A 132 -20.60 15.38 31.24
CA ALA A 132 -20.21 16.30 30.19
C ALA A 132 -19.86 15.51 28.92
N GLU A 133 -20.42 15.89 27.78
CA GLU A 133 -20.02 15.33 26.49
C GLU A 133 -18.49 15.42 26.36
N PRO A 134 -17.80 14.32 26.03
CA PRO A 134 -16.35 14.32 25.98
C PRO A 134 -15.90 15.27 24.88
N THR A 135 -15.31 16.39 25.28
CA THR A 135 -14.55 17.24 24.37
C THR A 135 -13.43 16.38 23.79
N ILE A 136 -13.54 16.04 22.50
CA ILE A 136 -12.52 15.28 21.80
C ILE A 136 -11.26 16.15 21.80
N ASN A 137 -10.32 15.82 22.68
CA ASN A 137 -9.03 16.48 22.72
C ASN A 137 -8.28 16.06 21.44
N ILE A 138 -8.34 16.92 20.41
CA ILE A 138 -7.66 16.70 19.14
C ILE A 138 -6.16 16.74 19.43
N SER A 139 -5.53 15.59 19.58
CA SER A 139 -4.07 15.50 19.49
C SER A 139 -3.64 15.85 18.06
N SER A 140 -2.56 16.63 17.92
CA SER A 140 -2.02 16.96 16.60
C SER A 140 -1.81 15.67 15.78
N GLY A 141 -2.22 15.70 14.51
CA GLY A 141 -2.07 14.62 13.56
C GLY A 141 -3.18 13.56 13.52
N THR A 142 -4.25 13.69 14.31
CA THR A 142 -5.23 12.59 14.47
C THR A 142 -6.66 12.90 14.04
N GLY A 143 -6.90 14.15 13.62
CA GLY A 143 -8.22 14.62 13.21
C GLY A 143 -9.27 14.56 14.32
N SER A 144 -10.53 14.72 13.92
CA SER A 144 -11.71 14.61 14.78
C SER A 144 -12.14 13.16 15.01
N GLY A 145 -11.73 12.25 14.14
CA GLY A 145 -12.18 10.87 14.06
C GLY A 145 -13.33 10.65 13.07
N PHE A 146 -13.90 11.70 12.49
CA PHE A 146 -14.96 11.62 11.48
C PHE A 146 -14.42 11.76 10.05
N GLU A 147 -13.09 11.75 9.88
CA GLU A 147 -12.49 11.98 8.58
C GLU A 147 -12.89 10.92 7.56
N ILE A 148 -13.17 11.38 6.34
CA ILE A 148 -13.32 10.54 5.14
C ILE A 148 -12.37 11.13 4.11
N LEU A 149 -11.31 10.37 3.81
CA LEU A 149 -10.21 10.79 2.98
C LEU A 149 -10.53 10.52 1.50
N CYS A 150 -10.32 11.51 0.65
CA CYS A 150 -10.26 11.36 -0.80
C CYS A 150 -8.81 11.41 -1.24
N GLN A 151 -8.29 10.37 -1.90
CA GLN A 151 -7.04 10.52 -2.66
C GLN A 151 -7.39 11.30 -3.92
N GLY A 152 -6.88 12.53 -4.06
CA GLY A 152 -7.27 13.49 -5.10
C GLY A 152 -6.50 13.36 -6.41
N PHE A 153 -5.90 12.21 -6.70
CA PHE A 153 -5.09 11.95 -7.89
C PHE A 153 -4.96 10.46 -8.16
N ASN A 154 -4.48 10.13 -9.36
CA ASN A 154 -4.04 8.80 -9.75
C ASN A 154 -2.62 8.85 -10.33
N TRP A 155 -2.08 7.72 -10.76
CA TRP A 155 -0.71 7.66 -11.29
C TRP A 155 -0.51 8.52 -12.55
N GLU A 156 -1.56 8.69 -13.35
CA GLU A 156 -1.55 9.38 -14.64
C GLU A 156 -1.82 10.88 -14.53
N SER A 157 -2.25 11.38 -13.37
CA SER A 157 -2.59 12.79 -13.13
C SER A 157 -1.48 13.76 -13.53
N ASN A 158 -0.22 13.34 -13.43
CA ASN A 158 0.94 14.16 -13.83
C ASN A 158 0.96 14.51 -15.34
N LYS A 159 0.33 13.68 -16.19
CA LYS A 159 0.35 13.84 -17.65
C LYS A 159 -0.53 14.99 -18.15
N SER A 160 -1.46 15.45 -17.32
CA SER A 160 -2.30 16.62 -17.62
C SER A 160 -1.46 17.89 -17.80
N GLY A 161 -0.40 18.06 -16.99
CA GLY A 161 0.36 19.32 -16.93
C GLY A 161 -0.40 20.48 -16.26
N ARG A 162 -1.66 20.27 -15.85
CA ARG A 162 -2.52 21.28 -15.23
C ARG A 162 -3.48 20.68 -14.18
N TRP A 163 -3.06 19.57 -13.58
CA TRP A 163 -3.88 18.78 -12.66
C TRP A 163 -4.47 19.60 -11.51
N TYR A 164 -3.73 20.55 -10.96
CA TYR A 164 -4.25 21.39 -9.87
C TYR A 164 -5.50 22.17 -10.28
N MET A 165 -5.56 22.65 -11.52
CA MET A 165 -6.72 23.37 -12.03
C MET A 165 -7.88 22.44 -12.32
N GLU A 166 -7.63 21.24 -12.86
CA GLU A 166 -8.66 20.23 -13.09
C GLU A 166 -9.30 19.75 -11.78
N LEU A 167 -8.49 19.55 -10.74
CA LEU A 167 -8.98 19.17 -9.43
C LEU A 167 -9.75 20.31 -8.76
N LYS A 168 -9.30 21.55 -8.94
CA LYS A 168 -10.00 22.75 -8.44
C LYS A 168 -11.42 22.84 -8.99
N GLU A 169 -11.62 22.56 -10.28
CA GLU A 169 -12.96 22.54 -10.90
C GLU A 169 -13.89 21.48 -10.28
N LYS A 170 -13.33 20.44 -9.67
CA LYS A 170 -14.06 19.34 -9.02
C LYS A 170 -14.21 19.53 -7.51
N ALA A 171 -13.66 20.58 -6.91
CA ALA A 171 -13.63 20.77 -5.46
C ALA A 171 -15.03 20.72 -4.82
N SER A 172 -15.98 21.51 -5.34
CA SER A 172 -17.37 21.53 -4.85
C SER A 172 -18.06 20.17 -5.02
N GLU A 173 -17.77 19.50 -6.14
CA GLU A 173 -18.33 18.20 -6.45
C GLU A 173 -17.82 17.12 -5.47
N ILE A 174 -16.53 17.12 -5.15
CA ILE A 174 -15.92 16.22 -4.16
C ILE A 174 -16.49 16.51 -2.77
N SER A 175 -16.50 17.76 -2.33
CA SER A 175 -17.06 18.14 -1.02
C SER A 175 -18.52 17.72 -0.89
N SER A 176 -19.33 17.88 -1.94
CA SER A 176 -20.76 17.51 -1.92
C SER A 176 -21.03 16.01 -1.72
N LEU A 177 -20.06 15.13 -2.01
CA LEU A 177 -20.17 13.70 -1.70
C LEU A 177 -20.00 13.39 -0.21
N GLY A 178 -19.52 14.34 0.60
CA GLY A 178 -19.32 14.21 2.04
C GLY A 178 -17.90 13.87 2.46
N PHE A 179 -16.91 14.02 1.57
CA PHE A 179 -15.49 13.97 1.93
C PHE A 179 -15.13 15.16 2.84
N THR A 180 -14.20 14.93 3.77
CA THR A 180 -13.76 15.97 4.72
C THR A 180 -12.28 16.31 4.55
N VAL A 181 -11.50 15.36 4.00
CA VAL A 181 -10.06 15.51 3.78
C VAL A 181 -9.73 15.08 2.35
N ILE A 182 -8.84 15.79 1.68
CA ILE A 182 -8.29 15.42 0.38
C ILE A 182 -6.76 15.34 0.44
N TRP A 183 -6.20 14.26 -0.08
CA TRP A 183 -4.76 14.03 -0.22
C TRP A 183 -4.33 14.41 -1.64
N LEU A 184 -3.45 15.40 -1.74
CA LEU A 184 -2.86 15.88 -3.00
C LEU A 184 -1.54 15.16 -3.30
N PRO A 185 -1.14 15.04 -4.58
CA PRO A 185 0.13 14.40 -4.94
C PRO A 185 1.35 15.18 -4.44
N PRO A 186 2.57 14.61 -4.49
CA PRO A 186 3.78 15.31 -4.07
C PRO A 186 3.96 16.62 -4.86
N PRO A 187 4.07 17.79 -4.18
CA PRO A 187 4.06 19.08 -4.87
C PRO A 187 5.43 19.46 -5.42
N THR A 188 6.49 18.77 -5.01
CA THR A 188 7.89 19.12 -5.26
C THR A 188 8.36 18.78 -6.67
N GLU A 189 9.24 19.61 -7.23
CA GLU A 189 9.97 19.30 -8.47
C GLU A 189 10.76 17.99 -8.31
N SER A 190 10.55 17.08 -9.25
CA SER A 190 10.95 15.69 -9.13
C SER A 190 11.52 15.16 -10.44
N VAL A 191 12.47 14.24 -10.33
CA VAL A 191 13.03 13.50 -11.48
C VAL A 191 11.95 12.62 -12.11
N SER A 192 11.16 11.93 -11.29
CA SER A 192 9.97 11.22 -11.75
C SER A 192 8.80 12.19 -11.89
N PRO A 193 8.04 12.15 -12.99
CA PRO A 193 6.94 13.09 -13.20
C PRO A 193 5.81 12.94 -12.17
N GLU A 194 5.70 11.80 -11.50
CA GLU A 194 4.73 11.52 -10.44
C GLU A 194 5.08 12.15 -9.08
N GLY A 195 6.29 12.71 -8.92
CA GLY A 195 6.68 13.44 -7.71
C GLY A 195 7.48 12.63 -6.67
N TYR A 196 7.54 11.30 -6.79
CA TYR A 196 8.21 10.39 -5.85
C TYR A 196 9.73 10.26 -6.04
N MET A 197 10.38 11.21 -6.71
CA MET A 197 11.84 11.31 -6.76
C MET A 197 12.24 12.78 -6.60
N PRO A 198 11.86 13.42 -5.47
CA PRO A 198 11.93 14.86 -5.29
C PRO A 198 13.38 15.34 -5.32
N LYS A 199 13.61 16.54 -5.84
CA LYS A 199 14.95 17.12 -6.02
C LYS A 199 15.13 18.43 -5.25
N ASP A 200 14.44 19.51 -5.62
CA ASP A 200 14.45 20.76 -4.85
C ASP A 200 13.15 20.94 -4.07
N LEU A 201 13.19 20.65 -2.76
CA LEU A 201 12.01 20.65 -1.89
C LEU A 201 11.25 21.99 -1.88
N TYR A 202 11.92 23.11 -2.09
CA TYR A 202 11.28 24.44 -2.13
C TYR A 202 10.78 24.85 -3.51
N ASN A 203 11.10 24.09 -4.56
CA ASN A 203 10.55 24.29 -5.88
C ASN A 203 9.27 23.46 -6.05
N LEU A 204 8.11 24.11 -5.95
CA LEU A 204 6.80 23.45 -6.08
C LEU A 204 6.19 23.57 -7.50
N ASN A 205 7.03 23.86 -8.51
CA ASN A 205 6.62 23.79 -9.91
C ASN A 205 6.82 22.36 -10.40
N SER A 206 5.79 21.53 -10.22
CA SER A 206 5.81 20.11 -10.58
C SER A 206 5.05 19.85 -11.87
N ARG A 207 4.89 18.57 -12.24
CA ARG A 207 4.06 18.17 -13.39
C ARG A 207 2.57 18.37 -13.16
N TYR A 208 2.15 18.56 -11.91
CA TYR A 208 0.75 18.80 -11.58
C TYR A 208 0.33 20.27 -11.75
N GLY A 209 1.30 21.19 -11.72
CA GLY A 209 1.09 22.62 -11.91
C GLY A 209 2.13 23.46 -11.17
N THR A 210 1.94 24.78 -11.20
CA THR A 210 2.79 25.77 -10.53
C THR A 210 2.45 25.93 -9.05
N ILE A 211 3.34 26.57 -8.29
CA ILE A 211 3.09 26.92 -6.88
C ILE A 211 1.85 27.81 -6.70
N ASP A 212 1.59 28.74 -7.62
CA ASP A 212 0.43 29.64 -7.53
C ASP A 212 -0.88 28.89 -7.81
N GLU A 213 -0.89 27.96 -8.77
CA GLU A 213 -2.03 27.07 -9.01
C GLU A 213 -2.28 26.14 -7.83
N LEU A 214 -1.22 25.64 -7.18
CA LEU A 214 -1.34 24.84 -5.96
C LEU A 214 -2.00 25.63 -4.83
N LYS A 215 -1.55 26.86 -4.57
CA LYS A 215 -2.16 27.75 -3.56
C LYS A 215 -3.62 28.06 -3.87
N ASP A 216 -3.93 28.33 -5.14
CA ASP A 216 -5.29 28.60 -5.60
C ASP A 216 -6.21 27.38 -5.46
N LEU A 217 -5.70 26.18 -5.74
CA LEU A 217 -6.38 24.92 -5.47
C LEU A 217 -6.64 24.74 -3.97
N VAL A 218 -5.62 24.84 -3.12
CA VAL A 218 -5.76 24.66 -1.66
C VAL A 218 -6.79 25.63 -1.08
N LYS A 219 -6.71 26.90 -1.46
CA LYS A 219 -7.70 27.92 -1.08
C LYS A 219 -9.12 27.54 -1.53
N SER A 220 -9.27 27.01 -2.74
CA SER A 220 -10.58 26.59 -3.26
C SER A 220 -11.14 25.39 -2.51
N LEU A 221 -10.29 24.42 -2.16
CA LEU A 221 -10.65 23.25 -1.34
C LEU A 221 -11.08 23.67 0.07
N HIS A 222 -10.34 24.57 0.71
CA HIS A 222 -10.74 25.16 1.99
C HIS A 222 -12.08 25.90 1.89
N GLY A 223 -12.32 26.62 0.79
CA GLY A 223 -13.56 27.35 0.55
C GLY A 223 -14.81 26.47 0.49
N VAL A 224 -14.65 25.16 0.22
CA VAL A 224 -15.71 24.15 0.25
C VAL A 224 -15.63 23.22 1.48
N GLY A 225 -14.82 23.59 2.48
CA GLY A 225 -14.73 22.90 3.77
C GLY A 225 -13.82 21.67 3.80
N LEU A 226 -13.04 21.40 2.74
CA LEU A 226 -12.11 20.28 2.72
C LEU A 226 -10.79 20.66 3.40
N LYS A 227 -10.28 19.76 4.24
CA LYS A 227 -8.90 19.80 4.74
C LYS A 227 -7.95 19.18 3.71
N VAL A 228 -6.73 19.71 3.58
CA VAL A 228 -5.79 19.30 2.54
C VAL A 228 -4.55 18.65 3.13
N LEU A 229 -4.25 17.41 2.73
CA LEU A 229 -3.00 16.74 3.03
C LEU A 229 -2.01 16.90 1.88
N GLY A 230 -0.78 17.29 2.20
CA GLY A 230 0.36 17.20 1.29
C GLY A 230 1.00 15.82 1.35
N ASP A 231 1.31 15.23 0.20
CA ASP A 231 2.17 14.05 0.13
C ASP A 231 3.63 14.49 0.28
N VAL A 232 4.30 13.99 1.32
CA VAL A 232 5.68 14.37 1.65
C VAL A 232 6.59 13.15 1.53
N VAL A 233 7.53 13.25 0.59
CA VAL A 233 8.53 12.22 0.30
C VAL A 233 9.82 12.57 1.04
N LEU A 234 10.01 11.93 2.19
CA LEU A 234 11.07 12.27 3.15
C LEU A 234 12.25 11.29 3.12
N ASN A 235 12.01 10.01 2.79
CA ASN A 235 13.02 8.96 2.88
C ASN A 235 14.23 9.19 1.97
N HIS A 236 13.98 9.62 0.74
CA HIS A 236 14.99 9.72 -0.30
C HIS A 236 14.84 11.03 -1.08
N ARG A 237 15.93 11.51 -1.67
CA ARG A 237 15.96 12.77 -2.42
C ARG A 237 17.00 12.70 -3.52
N CYS A 238 16.64 13.18 -4.71
CA CYS A 238 17.55 13.28 -5.84
C CYS A 238 18.55 14.44 -5.68
N ALA A 239 19.82 14.16 -5.92
CA ALA A 239 20.86 15.17 -5.90
C ALA A 239 20.84 16.06 -7.16
N HIS A 240 21.42 17.25 -7.04
CA HIS A 240 21.55 18.21 -8.15
C HIS A 240 22.82 18.02 -8.96
N TYR A 241 23.88 17.55 -8.32
CA TYR A 241 25.20 17.45 -8.90
C TYR A 241 25.86 16.13 -8.52
N GLN A 242 26.77 15.69 -9.38
CA GLN A 242 27.66 14.59 -9.11
C GLN A 242 28.88 15.07 -8.32
N ASN A 243 29.36 14.23 -7.41
CA ASN A 243 30.66 14.42 -6.78
C ASN A 243 31.81 14.03 -7.74
N GLN A 244 33.04 14.15 -7.25
CA GLN A 244 34.27 13.84 -7.98
C GLN A 244 34.39 12.37 -8.45
N ASN A 245 33.60 11.44 -7.88
CA ASN A 245 33.53 10.04 -8.30
C ASN A 245 32.36 9.78 -9.27
N GLY A 246 31.65 10.82 -9.73
CA GLY A 246 30.48 10.69 -10.61
C GLY A 246 29.18 10.29 -9.89
N VAL A 247 29.15 10.34 -8.55
CA VAL A 247 27.99 9.92 -7.75
C VAL A 247 27.07 11.10 -7.43
N TRP A 248 25.77 10.91 -7.65
CA TRP A 248 24.72 11.90 -7.39
C TRP A 248 24.42 12.03 -5.89
N ASN A 249 25.20 12.81 -5.15
CA ASN A 249 24.99 13.03 -3.71
C ASN A 249 25.25 14.48 -3.24
N ILE A 250 25.31 15.45 -4.16
CA ILE A 250 25.42 16.88 -3.83
C ILE A 250 24.10 17.57 -4.14
N PHE A 251 23.46 18.12 -3.12
CA PHE A 251 22.12 18.72 -3.21
C PHE A 251 22.21 20.24 -3.43
N GLY A 252 21.23 20.77 -4.15
CA GLY A 252 21.07 22.20 -4.41
C GLY A 252 19.78 22.74 -3.80
N GLY A 253 19.41 23.94 -4.21
CA GLY A 253 18.27 24.66 -3.66
C GLY A 253 18.58 25.22 -2.27
N ARG A 254 17.52 25.49 -1.49
CA ARG A 254 17.65 25.99 -0.12
C ARG A 254 18.25 24.94 0.82
N LEU A 255 17.99 23.66 0.57
CA LEU A 255 18.54 22.52 1.31
C LEU A 255 19.76 21.97 0.56
N ASN A 256 20.83 22.77 0.54
CA ASN A 256 22.07 22.50 -0.18
C ASN A 256 22.99 21.52 0.57
N TRP A 257 22.45 20.36 0.93
CA TRP A 257 23.17 19.31 1.63
C TRP A 257 24.30 18.70 0.78
N ASP A 258 25.17 17.97 1.45
CA ASP A 258 26.19 17.12 0.85
C ASP A 258 26.01 15.66 1.28
N ASP A 259 27.00 14.83 0.99
CA ASP A 259 27.03 13.40 1.30
C ASP A 259 26.86 13.06 2.80
N ARG A 260 27.02 14.02 3.72
CA ARG A 260 26.71 13.81 5.15
C ARG A 260 25.22 13.66 5.44
N ALA A 261 24.36 14.13 4.54
CA ALA A 261 22.91 13.94 4.63
C ALA A 261 22.44 12.60 4.06
N VAL A 262 23.34 11.80 3.49
CA VAL A 262 23.03 10.49 2.87
C VAL A 262 23.53 9.37 3.79
N VAL A 263 22.73 8.33 3.96
CA VAL A 263 23.08 7.17 4.79
C VAL A 263 24.40 6.53 4.34
N GLY A 264 25.21 6.10 5.31
CA GLY A 264 26.57 5.60 5.08
C GLY A 264 26.65 4.14 4.61
N ASP A 265 25.53 3.41 4.61
CA ASP A 265 25.44 1.98 4.27
C ASP A 265 24.77 1.70 2.92
N ASP A 266 24.44 2.73 2.15
CA ASP A 266 24.10 2.58 0.72
C ASP A 266 25.35 2.80 -0.17
N PRO A 267 25.95 1.72 -0.70
CA PRO A 267 27.18 1.83 -1.48
C PRO A 267 27.00 2.57 -2.81
N HIS A 268 25.77 2.70 -3.33
CA HIS A 268 25.52 3.34 -4.63
C HIS A 268 25.65 4.86 -4.56
N PHE A 269 25.33 5.46 -3.41
CA PHE A 269 25.29 6.91 -3.23
C PHE A 269 26.45 7.47 -2.39
N GLN A 270 27.34 6.60 -1.88
CA GLN A 270 28.57 6.98 -1.18
C GLN A 270 28.31 8.01 -0.05
N GLY A 271 27.27 7.78 0.75
CA GLY A 271 26.95 8.65 1.88
C GLY A 271 28.01 8.58 2.98
N ARG A 272 28.11 9.67 3.76
CA ARG A 272 28.96 9.79 4.95
C ARG A 272 28.15 10.02 6.23
N GLY A 273 26.83 9.93 6.15
CA GLY A 273 25.95 9.91 7.31
C GLY A 273 26.05 8.61 8.10
N ASN A 274 25.19 8.48 9.09
CA ASN A 274 25.00 7.26 9.86
C ASN A 274 24.31 6.19 9.01
N LYS A 275 24.25 4.97 9.55
CA LYS A 275 23.55 3.84 8.91
C LYS A 275 22.05 4.12 8.77
N SER A 276 21.42 3.55 7.75
CA SER A 276 19.98 3.65 7.57
C SER A 276 19.25 3.12 8.82
N SER A 277 18.13 3.76 9.13
CA SER A 277 17.24 3.35 10.25
C SER A 277 16.02 2.57 9.78
N GLY A 278 15.99 2.25 8.48
CA GLY A 278 14.93 1.52 7.79
C GLY A 278 15.41 1.08 6.41
N ASP A 279 14.45 0.75 5.55
CA ASP A 279 14.71 0.23 4.21
C ASP A 279 15.27 1.28 3.24
N ASN A 280 16.13 0.84 2.33
CA ASN A 280 16.68 1.71 1.30
C ASN A 280 15.82 1.71 0.04
N PHE A 281 15.55 2.90 -0.49
CA PHE A 281 15.04 3.09 -1.84
C PHE A 281 16.21 3.19 -2.82
N HIS A 282 16.40 2.17 -3.65
CA HIS A 282 17.62 2.01 -4.45
C HIS A 282 17.79 3.01 -5.61
N ALA A 283 16.73 3.73 -6.00
CA ALA A 283 16.78 4.62 -7.16
C ALA A 283 17.20 6.07 -6.83
N ALA A 284 17.36 6.44 -5.54
CA ALA A 284 17.80 7.77 -5.12
C ALA A 284 18.56 7.73 -3.79
N PRO A 285 19.40 8.74 -3.48
CA PRO A 285 20.05 8.87 -2.17
C PRO A 285 19.06 8.82 -1.01
N ASN A 286 19.26 7.87 -0.10
CA ASN A 286 18.48 7.72 1.14
C ASN A 286 19.00 8.71 2.19
N ILE A 287 18.09 9.47 2.81
CA ILE A 287 18.40 10.59 3.69
C ILE A 287 18.65 10.10 5.13
N ASP A 288 19.74 10.57 5.73
CA ASP A 288 20.07 10.27 7.12
C ASP A 288 19.32 11.20 8.09
N HIS A 289 18.12 10.78 8.49
CA HIS A 289 17.29 11.49 9.45
C HIS A 289 17.89 11.56 10.87
N SER A 290 18.97 10.81 11.18
CA SER A 290 19.64 10.92 12.47
C SER A 290 20.45 12.21 12.62
N GLN A 291 20.78 12.90 11.52
CA GLN A 291 21.47 14.18 11.55
C GLN A 291 20.55 15.32 11.99
N ASP A 292 20.96 16.08 13.00
CA ASP A 292 20.17 17.21 13.51
C ASP A 292 19.89 18.28 12.44
N PHE A 293 20.86 18.56 11.57
CA PHE A 293 20.68 19.55 10.50
C PHE A 293 19.66 19.10 9.47
N VAL A 294 19.59 17.79 9.14
CA VAL A 294 18.58 17.23 8.24
C VAL A 294 17.19 17.38 8.86
N ARG A 295 17.03 17.00 10.13
CA ARG A 295 15.72 17.13 10.80
C ARG A 295 15.28 18.58 10.92
N LYS A 296 16.18 19.48 11.29
CA LYS A 296 15.90 20.92 11.38
C LYS A 296 15.40 21.47 10.05
N ASP A 297 16.11 21.20 8.96
CA ASP A 297 15.76 21.71 7.64
C ASP A 297 14.44 21.13 7.11
N LEU A 298 14.17 19.84 7.37
CA LEU A 298 12.89 19.21 7.01
C LEU A 298 11.72 19.77 7.84
N ILE A 299 11.92 20.04 9.14
CA ILE A 299 10.93 20.72 9.99
C ILE A 299 10.62 22.10 9.44
N GLU A 300 11.65 22.90 9.13
CA GLU A 300 11.46 24.23 8.52
C GLU A 300 10.69 24.16 7.20
N TRP A 301 10.94 23.14 6.38
CA TRP A 301 10.23 22.92 5.13
C TRP A 301 8.76 22.53 5.33
N LEU A 302 8.47 21.61 6.25
CA LEU A 302 7.09 21.20 6.57
C LEU A 302 6.28 22.36 7.16
N CYS A 303 6.86 23.16 8.06
CA CYS A 303 6.21 24.36 8.58
C CYS A 303 5.96 25.38 7.46
N TRP A 304 6.94 25.61 6.58
CA TRP A 304 6.78 26.48 5.41
C TRP A 304 5.65 26.00 4.49
N LEU A 305 5.54 24.70 4.23
CA LEU A 305 4.44 24.14 3.43
C LEU A 305 3.06 24.43 4.06
N ARG A 306 2.93 24.37 5.39
CA ARG A 306 1.67 24.74 6.06
C ARG A 306 1.39 26.24 5.96
N GLU A 307 2.39 27.07 6.24
CA GLU A 307 2.24 28.52 6.27
C GLU A 307 2.01 29.13 4.88
N GLU A 308 2.79 28.69 3.88
CA GLU A 308 2.82 29.29 2.55
C GLU A 308 1.77 28.69 1.62
N ILE A 309 1.55 27.37 1.70
CA ILE A 309 0.61 26.65 0.81
C ILE A 309 -0.74 26.45 1.48
N GLY A 310 -0.79 26.34 2.80
CA GLY A 310 -2.03 26.11 3.56
C GLY A 310 -2.34 24.62 3.78
N TYR A 311 -1.37 23.72 3.67
CA TYR A 311 -1.61 22.31 4.01
C TYR A 311 -2.07 22.16 5.46
N ASP A 312 -3.12 21.36 5.66
CA ASP A 312 -3.64 21.04 6.98
C ASP A 312 -2.94 19.82 7.58
N GLY A 313 -2.30 18.97 6.78
CA GLY A 313 -1.66 17.76 7.27
C GLY A 313 -0.87 17.00 6.22
N TRP A 314 -0.50 15.76 6.55
CA TRP A 314 0.51 15.01 5.80
C TRP A 314 0.07 13.59 5.44
N ARG A 315 0.34 13.18 4.20
CA ARG A 315 0.56 11.77 3.85
C ARG A 315 2.07 11.57 3.77
N LEU A 316 2.61 10.69 4.60
CA LEU A 316 4.04 10.44 4.71
C LEU A 316 4.39 9.22 3.85
N ASP A 317 5.17 9.45 2.79
CA ASP A 317 5.60 8.41 1.86
C ASP A 317 6.63 7.47 2.47
N PHE A 318 6.56 6.19 2.11
CA PHE A 318 7.59 5.18 2.36
C PHE A 318 8.19 5.21 3.78
N VAL A 319 7.33 5.27 4.81
CA VAL A 319 7.77 5.47 6.21
C VAL A 319 8.46 4.25 6.84
N ARG A 320 8.55 3.13 6.11
CA ARG A 320 9.42 1.99 6.46
C ARG A 320 10.90 2.29 6.22
N GLY A 321 11.21 3.34 5.45
CA GLY A 321 12.58 3.72 5.10
C GLY A 321 13.37 4.40 6.23
N PHE A 322 12.69 4.89 7.27
CA PHE A 322 13.34 5.56 8.40
C PHE A 322 12.55 5.39 9.70
N TRP A 323 13.22 5.61 10.84
CA TRP A 323 12.61 5.41 12.15
C TRP A 323 11.44 6.37 12.42
N GLY A 324 10.30 5.81 12.89
CA GLY A 324 9.08 6.57 13.19
C GLY A 324 9.23 7.64 14.27
N GLY A 325 10.26 7.57 15.13
CA GLY A 325 10.52 8.64 16.10
C GLY A 325 10.96 9.95 15.46
N TYR A 326 11.55 9.93 14.25
CA TYR A 326 11.80 11.17 13.51
C TYR A 326 10.51 11.77 12.96
N VAL A 327 9.54 10.93 12.58
CA VAL A 327 8.19 11.39 12.19
C VAL A 327 7.53 12.10 13.36
N LYS A 328 7.64 11.57 14.59
CA LYS A 328 7.15 12.26 15.78
C LYS A 328 7.69 13.69 15.87
N ASP A 329 9.01 13.88 15.73
CA ASP A 329 9.62 15.22 15.78
C ASP A 329 9.05 16.15 14.70
N TYR A 330 8.81 15.61 13.49
CA TYR A 330 8.20 16.36 12.39
C TYR A 330 6.75 16.76 12.68
N LEU A 331 5.95 15.87 13.25
CA LEU A 331 4.55 16.12 13.56
C LEU A 331 4.38 17.04 14.78
N ASP A 332 5.24 16.91 15.79
CA ASP A 332 5.24 17.81 16.95
C ASP A 332 5.59 19.25 16.53
N ALA A 333 6.56 19.43 15.65
CA ALA A 333 6.98 20.76 15.20
C ALA A 333 6.02 21.36 14.15
N SER A 334 5.50 20.54 13.24
CA SER A 334 4.61 21.00 12.18
C SER A 334 3.14 21.00 12.56
N GLU A 335 2.73 20.50 13.73
CA GLU A 335 1.36 20.53 14.28
C GLU A 335 0.22 20.32 13.24
N PRO A 336 0.23 19.22 12.46
CA PRO A 336 -0.81 18.99 11.46
C PRO A 336 -2.16 18.66 12.11
N TYR A 337 -3.25 18.92 11.39
CA TYR A 337 -4.60 18.45 11.71
C TYR A 337 -4.70 16.92 11.66
N PHE A 338 -4.14 16.32 10.60
CA PHE A 338 -4.21 14.88 10.33
C PHE A 338 -2.93 14.39 9.65
N ALA A 339 -2.42 13.23 10.05
CA ALA A 339 -1.24 12.63 9.47
C ALA A 339 -1.42 11.12 9.29
N VAL A 340 -1.01 10.60 8.13
CA VAL A 340 -1.03 9.17 7.81
C VAL A 340 0.27 8.74 7.16
N GLY A 341 0.89 7.68 7.69
CA GLY A 341 2.07 7.05 7.08
C GLY A 341 1.73 5.85 6.21
N GLU A 342 2.47 5.71 5.12
CA GLU A 342 2.50 4.49 4.31
C GLU A 342 3.54 3.49 4.85
N TYR A 343 3.17 2.76 5.90
CA TYR A 343 3.94 1.60 6.32
C TYR A 343 3.43 0.37 5.56
N TRP A 344 4.01 0.14 4.39
CA TRP A 344 3.64 -1.00 3.55
C TRP A 344 4.69 -2.10 3.70
N ASP A 345 4.26 -3.28 4.15
CA ASP A 345 5.11 -4.47 4.19
C ASP A 345 4.43 -5.71 3.58
N SER A 346 5.20 -6.79 3.39
CA SER A 346 4.66 -8.04 2.87
C SER A 346 3.83 -8.76 3.93
N LEU A 347 2.64 -9.21 3.54
CA LEU A 347 1.81 -10.10 4.36
C LEU A 347 2.50 -11.45 4.59
N SER A 348 1.99 -12.22 5.56
CA SER A 348 2.47 -13.57 5.82
C SER A 348 1.85 -14.59 4.86
N TYR A 349 2.71 -15.45 4.30
CA TYR A 349 2.32 -16.52 3.38
C TYR A 349 3.02 -17.82 3.75
N THR A 350 2.27 -18.92 3.73
CA THR A 350 2.79 -20.28 3.88
C THR A 350 2.46 -21.09 2.62
N TYR A 351 3.49 -21.62 1.96
CA TYR A 351 3.35 -22.35 0.68
C TYR A 351 2.61 -21.58 -0.43
N GLY A 352 2.75 -20.26 -0.48
CA GLY A 352 2.10 -19.41 -1.48
C GLY A 352 0.66 -19.01 -1.16
N GLU A 353 0.09 -19.51 -0.05
CA GLU A 353 -1.22 -19.11 0.43
C GLU A 353 -1.09 -18.11 1.57
N MET A 354 -1.96 -17.08 1.56
CA MET A 354 -1.96 -16.06 2.61
C MET A 354 -2.43 -16.69 3.92
N ASP A 355 -1.62 -16.55 4.97
CA ASP A 355 -1.98 -17.04 6.29
C ASP A 355 -3.25 -16.34 6.79
N HIS A 356 -4.11 -17.07 7.51
CA HIS A 356 -5.28 -16.45 8.14
C HIS A 356 -4.88 -15.44 9.22
N ASN A 357 -3.86 -15.78 10.01
CA ASN A 357 -3.34 -14.88 11.04
C ASN A 357 -2.32 -13.91 10.43
N GLN A 358 -2.66 -12.62 10.41
CA GLN A 358 -1.79 -11.53 9.98
C GLN A 358 -1.34 -10.63 11.14
N ASP A 359 -1.40 -11.12 12.39
CA ASP A 359 -1.02 -10.39 13.61
C ASP A 359 0.39 -9.82 13.51
N ALA A 360 1.35 -10.61 13.03
CA ALA A 360 2.71 -10.13 12.85
C ALA A 360 2.80 -8.95 11.87
N HIS A 361 1.96 -8.92 10.83
CA HIS A 361 1.91 -7.80 9.88
C HIS A 361 1.29 -6.55 10.49
N ARG A 362 0.09 -6.65 11.09
CA ARG A 362 -0.53 -5.49 11.77
C ARG A 362 0.28 -5.00 12.98
N GLN A 363 1.02 -5.88 13.66
CA GLN A 363 1.93 -5.50 14.75
C GLN A 363 3.04 -4.58 14.25
N ARG A 364 3.69 -4.87 13.12
CA ARG A 364 4.74 -3.98 12.58
C ARG A 364 4.22 -2.57 12.27
N ILE A 365 2.99 -2.47 11.75
CA ILE A 365 2.34 -1.18 11.53
C ILE A 365 2.06 -0.48 12.87
N VAL A 366 1.54 -1.19 13.87
CA VAL A 366 1.29 -0.65 15.21
C VAL A 366 2.58 -0.24 15.93
N ASP A 367 3.67 -0.97 15.75
CA ASP A 367 4.98 -0.63 16.29
C ASP A 367 5.50 0.68 15.67
N TRP A 368 5.31 0.87 14.36
CA TRP A 368 5.62 2.13 13.72
C TRP A 368 4.74 3.28 14.25
N ILE A 369 3.43 3.07 14.38
CA ILE A 369 2.52 4.06 14.99
C ILE A 369 2.99 4.41 16.42
N ASN A 370 3.35 3.42 17.23
CA ASN A 370 3.89 3.62 18.58
C ASN A 370 5.21 4.41 18.57
N ALA A 371 6.10 4.16 17.59
CA ALA A 371 7.33 4.93 17.44
C ALA A 371 7.07 6.41 17.12
N THR A 372 5.95 6.74 16.46
CA THR A 372 5.49 8.12 16.30
C THR A 372 4.86 8.71 17.58
N ASN A 373 4.84 7.97 18.69
CA ASN A 373 4.06 8.25 19.90
C ASN A 373 2.54 8.37 19.62
N GLY A 374 2.06 7.65 18.60
CA GLY A 374 0.65 7.68 18.18
C GLY A 374 0.19 9.02 17.62
N THR A 375 1.09 9.90 17.18
CA THR A 375 0.78 11.19 16.55
C THR A 375 0.38 11.04 15.08
N ALA A 376 0.77 9.93 14.44
CA ALA A 376 0.34 9.56 13.09
C ALA A 376 -0.60 8.34 13.11
N GLY A 377 -1.58 8.31 12.20
CA GLY A 377 -2.17 7.05 11.74
C GLY A 377 -1.29 6.36 10.70
N ALA A 378 -1.66 5.15 10.29
CA ALA A 378 -1.05 4.47 9.15
C ALA A 378 -2.12 3.89 8.23
N PHE A 379 -1.79 3.76 6.95
CA PHE A 379 -2.63 3.00 6.02
C PHE A 379 -2.75 1.54 6.49
N ASP A 380 -3.97 1.04 6.59
CA ASP A 380 -4.25 -0.32 7.04
C ASP A 380 -4.07 -1.32 5.89
N VAL A 381 -2.82 -1.50 5.48
CA VAL A 381 -2.40 -2.44 4.43
C VAL A 381 -2.80 -3.88 4.80
N THR A 382 -2.87 -4.19 6.09
CA THR A 382 -3.36 -5.48 6.59
C THR A 382 -4.81 -5.71 6.17
N THR A 383 -5.69 -4.74 6.44
CA THR A 383 -7.11 -4.82 6.02
C THR A 383 -7.22 -4.88 4.49
N LYS A 384 -6.50 -4.03 3.74
CA LYS A 384 -6.49 -4.07 2.26
C LYS A 384 -6.20 -5.46 1.72
N GLY A 385 -5.16 -6.12 2.24
CA GLY A 385 -4.76 -7.44 1.77
C GLY A 385 -5.67 -8.59 2.16
N ILE A 386 -6.19 -8.56 3.39
CA ILE A 386 -7.16 -9.55 3.84
C ILE A 386 -8.46 -9.42 3.05
N LEU A 387 -8.94 -8.18 2.85
CA LEU A 387 -10.15 -7.90 2.10
C LEU A 387 -10.00 -8.29 0.62
N HIS A 388 -8.85 -8.02 0.01
CA HIS A 388 -8.52 -8.52 -1.33
C HIS A 388 -8.70 -10.05 -1.41
N SER A 389 -7.99 -10.79 -0.55
CA SER A 389 -8.03 -12.27 -0.57
C SER A 389 -9.41 -12.82 -0.24
N ALA A 390 -10.12 -12.23 0.72
CA ALA A 390 -11.46 -12.66 1.13
C ALA A 390 -12.47 -12.54 -0.03
N LEU A 391 -12.42 -11.44 -0.78
CA LEU A 391 -13.36 -11.19 -1.88
C LEU A 391 -12.99 -12.01 -3.13
N GLU A 392 -11.70 -12.11 -3.45
CA GLU A 392 -11.19 -12.88 -4.58
C GLU A 392 -11.50 -14.38 -4.44
N ARG A 393 -11.18 -14.95 -3.27
CA ARG A 393 -11.31 -16.39 -3.02
C ARG A 393 -12.68 -16.81 -2.48
N ARG A 394 -13.58 -15.85 -2.20
CA ARG A 394 -14.83 -16.08 -1.44
C ARG A 394 -14.52 -16.77 -0.11
N GLU A 395 -13.70 -16.10 0.68
CA GLU A 395 -13.23 -16.53 1.99
C GLU A 395 -13.58 -15.45 3.02
N TYR A 396 -14.86 -15.08 3.12
CA TYR A 396 -15.33 -14.00 3.99
C TYR A 396 -15.07 -14.29 5.49
N TRP A 397 -14.89 -15.56 5.86
CA TRP A 397 -14.43 -15.99 7.19
C TRP A 397 -13.07 -15.38 7.58
N ARG A 398 -12.25 -14.94 6.61
CA ARG A 398 -11.00 -14.24 6.90
C ARG A 398 -11.20 -12.86 7.53
N LEU A 399 -12.38 -12.26 7.38
CA LEU A 399 -12.71 -10.93 7.90
C LEU A 399 -13.02 -10.92 9.40
N SER A 400 -12.73 -12.02 10.10
CA SER A 400 -12.78 -12.14 11.55
C SER A 400 -11.50 -12.81 12.04
N ASP A 401 -10.88 -12.22 13.06
CA ASP A 401 -9.76 -12.82 13.77
C ASP A 401 -10.23 -13.83 14.84
N GLN A 402 -9.27 -14.46 15.52
CA GLN A 402 -9.56 -15.47 16.55
C GLN A 402 -10.36 -14.94 17.75
N LYS A 403 -10.46 -13.61 17.91
CA LYS A 403 -11.19 -12.93 18.98
C LYS A 403 -12.51 -12.34 18.48
N GLY A 404 -12.93 -12.64 17.25
CA GLY A 404 -14.16 -12.09 16.67
C GLY A 404 -14.05 -10.61 16.30
N LYS A 405 -12.83 -10.08 16.11
CA LYS A 405 -12.58 -8.69 15.73
C LYS A 405 -12.13 -8.58 14.27
N PRO A 406 -12.21 -7.38 13.66
CA PRO A 406 -11.57 -7.16 12.37
C PRO A 406 -10.09 -7.55 12.39
N PRO A 407 -9.58 -8.21 11.34
CA PRO A 407 -8.26 -8.84 11.36
C PRO A 407 -7.11 -7.89 10.99
N GLY A 408 -7.40 -6.66 10.54
CA GLY A 408 -6.37 -5.64 10.25
C GLY A 408 -6.01 -4.76 11.45
N VAL A 409 -5.34 -3.63 11.17
CA VAL A 409 -4.99 -2.62 12.19
C VAL A 409 -6.25 -2.03 12.81
N VAL A 410 -7.32 -1.89 12.02
CA VAL A 410 -8.64 -1.42 12.50
C VAL A 410 -9.22 -2.27 13.65
N GLY A 411 -8.85 -3.55 13.77
CA GLY A 411 -9.29 -4.38 14.90
C GLY A 411 -8.53 -4.14 16.21
N TRP A 412 -7.36 -3.48 16.14
CA TRP A 412 -6.49 -3.22 17.29
C TRP A 412 -6.48 -1.75 17.68
N TRP A 413 -6.34 -0.86 16.71
CA TRP A 413 -6.25 0.57 16.94
C TRP A 413 -7.01 1.37 15.86
N PRO A 414 -8.35 1.32 15.87
CA PRO A 414 -9.16 1.88 14.79
C PRO A 414 -8.98 3.40 14.64
N SER A 415 -8.70 4.15 15.72
CA SER A 415 -8.40 5.58 15.64
C SER A 415 -7.07 5.95 14.98
N ARG A 416 -6.28 4.96 14.56
CA ARG A 416 -5.02 5.12 13.83
C ARG A 416 -4.98 4.32 12.53
N ALA A 417 -6.06 3.64 12.17
CA ALA A 417 -6.17 2.86 10.96
C ALA A 417 -6.83 3.69 9.85
N VAL A 418 -6.08 3.98 8.78
CA VAL A 418 -6.61 4.57 7.56
C VAL A 418 -6.90 3.44 6.57
N THR A 419 -8.14 3.00 6.50
CA THR A 419 -8.55 1.87 5.65
C THR A 419 -8.76 2.31 4.21
N PHE A 420 -8.32 1.52 3.25
CA PHE A 420 -8.47 1.81 1.83
C PHE A 420 -8.62 0.49 1.05
N ILE A 421 -9.22 0.55 -0.14
CA ILE A 421 -9.28 -0.61 -1.03
C ILE A 421 -8.37 -0.48 -2.23
N GLU A 422 -7.92 0.72 -2.56
CA GLU A 422 -7.04 0.98 -3.70
C GLU A 422 -6.34 2.35 -3.51
N ASN A 423 -5.14 2.51 -4.06
CA ASN A 423 -4.43 3.77 -4.18
C ASN A 423 -3.76 3.89 -5.58
N HIS A 424 -2.85 4.85 -5.75
CA HIS A 424 -2.17 5.05 -7.04
C HIS A 424 -1.17 3.93 -7.40
N ASP A 425 -0.65 3.18 -6.42
CA ASP A 425 0.30 2.08 -6.64
C ASP A 425 -0.40 0.73 -6.83
N THR A 426 -1.35 0.42 -5.93
CA THR A 426 -2.10 -0.84 -5.97
C THR A 426 -3.01 -0.87 -7.20
N GLY A 427 -3.63 0.26 -7.54
CA GLY A 427 -4.53 0.45 -8.67
C GLY A 427 -3.95 1.30 -9.78
N SER A 428 -4.76 2.21 -10.33
CA SER A 428 -4.38 3.12 -11.43
C SER A 428 -3.72 2.40 -12.62
N THR A 429 -2.67 2.93 -13.23
CA THR A 429 -1.91 2.28 -14.31
C THR A 429 -0.73 1.45 -13.80
N GLN A 430 -0.23 1.68 -12.59
CA GLN A 430 0.78 0.80 -11.97
C GLN A 430 0.21 -0.61 -11.75
N GLY A 431 -0.90 -0.68 -11.02
CA GLY A 431 -1.68 -1.90 -10.85
C GLY A 431 -0.93 -3.03 -10.15
N HIS A 432 0.00 -2.73 -9.25
CA HIS A 432 0.84 -3.75 -8.62
C HIS A 432 0.06 -4.69 -7.69
N TRP A 433 -1.12 -4.28 -7.21
CA TRP A 433 -1.96 -5.08 -6.34
C TRP A 433 -3.44 -4.69 -6.42
N ARG A 434 -3.99 -4.73 -7.63
CA ARG A 434 -5.35 -4.28 -7.95
C ARG A 434 -6.39 -5.00 -7.10
N PHE A 435 -7.37 -4.27 -6.60
CA PHE A 435 -8.50 -4.86 -5.93
C PHE A 435 -9.30 -5.77 -6.89
N PRO A 436 -9.93 -6.86 -6.40
CA PRO A 436 -10.65 -7.78 -7.27
C PRO A 436 -11.75 -7.07 -8.07
N GLY A 437 -11.69 -7.16 -9.40
CA GLY A 437 -12.61 -6.46 -10.30
C GLY A 437 -14.07 -6.88 -10.10
N GLY A 438 -14.97 -5.89 -10.08
CA GLY A 438 -16.40 -6.10 -9.83
C GLY A 438 -16.75 -6.36 -8.36
N LYS A 439 -15.79 -6.21 -7.45
CA LYS A 439 -15.95 -6.37 -5.99
C LYS A 439 -15.65 -5.09 -5.21
N GLU A 440 -15.34 -4.00 -5.90
CA GLU A 440 -14.98 -2.69 -5.33
C GLU A 440 -16.07 -2.18 -4.38
N MET A 441 -17.34 -2.28 -4.77
CA MET A 441 -18.45 -1.84 -3.92
C MET A 441 -18.63 -2.66 -2.65
N GLN A 442 -18.23 -3.94 -2.63
CA GLN A 442 -18.17 -4.71 -1.38
C GLN A 442 -17.05 -4.20 -0.48
N GLY A 443 -15.91 -3.86 -1.07
CA GLY A 443 -14.80 -3.24 -0.35
C GLY A 443 -15.19 -1.89 0.26
N TYR A 444 -15.86 -1.04 -0.51
CA TYR A 444 -16.38 0.25 -0.03
C TYR A 444 -17.48 0.10 1.01
N ALA A 445 -18.41 -0.85 0.84
CA ALA A 445 -19.41 -1.16 1.86
C ALA A 445 -18.74 -1.55 3.19
N TYR A 446 -17.63 -2.30 3.15
CA TYR A 446 -16.82 -2.60 4.33
C TYR A 446 -16.22 -1.32 4.94
N ILE A 447 -15.30 -0.65 4.23
CA ILE A 447 -14.51 0.44 4.84
C ILE A 447 -15.34 1.69 5.20
N LEU A 448 -16.43 1.98 4.48
CA LEU A 448 -17.27 3.15 4.77
C LEU A 448 -18.26 2.92 5.90
N THR A 449 -18.60 1.67 6.24
CA THR A 449 -19.48 1.35 7.38
C THR A 449 -18.69 1.03 8.65
N HIS A 450 -17.44 0.58 8.54
CA HIS A 450 -16.61 0.13 9.65
C HIS A 450 -15.88 1.27 10.39
N PRO A 451 -15.30 1.00 11.56
CA PRO A 451 -14.37 1.91 12.24
C PRO A 451 -13.12 2.17 11.39
N GLY A 452 -12.23 3.03 11.87
CA GLY A 452 -11.14 3.58 11.06
C GLY A 452 -11.53 4.82 10.25
N THR A 453 -10.53 5.39 9.58
CA THR A 453 -10.69 6.52 8.67
C THR A 453 -10.67 5.99 7.23
N PRO A 454 -11.82 5.91 6.53
CA PRO A 454 -11.84 5.39 5.17
C PRO A 454 -11.20 6.36 4.18
N ALA A 455 -10.37 5.83 3.29
CA ALA A 455 -9.80 6.50 2.14
C ALA A 455 -10.40 5.93 0.84
N VAL A 456 -10.89 6.83 -0.01
CA VAL A 456 -11.51 6.51 -1.29
C VAL A 456 -10.61 6.99 -2.44
N PHE A 457 -10.40 6.09 -3.40
CA PHE A 457 -9.50 6.33 -4.52
C PHE A 457 -10.17 7.15 -5.63
N TYR A 458 -9.45 8.12 -6.19
CA TYR A 458 -9.94 9.05 -7.21
C TYR A 458 -10.65 8.36 -8.38
N ASP A 459 -10.03 7.31 -8.94
CA ASP A 459 -10.54 6.63 -10.14
C ASP A 459 -11.93 6.04 -9.89
N HIS A 460 -12.23 5.62 -8.66
CA HIS A 460 -13.53 5.07 -8.29
C HIS A 460 -14.58 6.17 -8.05
N ILE A 461 -14.16 7.39 -7.71
CA ILE A 461 -15.04 8.56 -7.54
C ILE A 461 -15.47 9.13 -8.90
N VAL A 462 -14.62 9.04 -9.92
CA VAL A 462 -14.92 9.51 -11.29
C VAL A 462 -15.47 8.41 -12.20
N SER A 463 -15.69 7.20 -11.68
CA SER A 463 -16.29 6.08 -12.41
C SER A 463 -17.79 5.95 -12.13
N HIS A 464 -18.38 4.85 -12.61
CA HIS A 464 -19.77 4.48 -12.37
C HIS A 464 -20.08 4.16 -10.89
N HIS A 465 -19.06 3.97 -10.04
CA HIS A 465 -19.26 3.72 -8.59
C HIS A 465 -19.60 4.98 -7.78
N ARG A 466 -19.45 6.16 -8.37
CA ARG A 466 -19.62 7.46 -7.71
C ARG A 466 -20.88 7.57 -6.84
N SER A 467 -22.04 7.22 -7.41
CA SER A 467 -23.33 7.38 -6.73
C SER A 467 -23.46 6.47 -5.53
N GLU A 468 -23.01 5.22 -5.63
CA GLU A 468 -23.06 4.25 -4.54
C GLU A 468 -22.07 4.60 -3.42
N ILE A 469 -20.86 5.04 -3.78
CA ILE A 469 -19.87 5.55 -2.81
C ILE A 469 -20.44 6.77 -2.05
N GLY A 470 -21.02 7.74 -2.76
CA GLY A 470 -21.65 8.90 -2.14
C GLY A 470 -22.81 8.51 -1.20
N ALA A 471 -23.59 7.50 -1.55
CA ALA A 471 -24.67 6.99 -0.71
C ALA A 471 -24.13 6.33 0.58
N LEU A 472 -23.04 5.56 0.50
CA LEU A 472 -22.35 4.97 1.66
C LEU A 472 -21.72 6.05 2.55
N ILE A 473 -21.11 7.09 1.98
CA ILE A 473 -20.59 8.23 2.75
C ILE A 473 -21.72 8.97 3.48
N SER A 474 -22.83 9.25 2.79
CA SER A 474 -24.03 9.85 3.40
C SER A 474 -24.58 9.00 4.56
N LEU A 475 -24.58 7.67 4.40
CA LEU A 475 -24.98 6.72 5.45
C LEU A 475 -24.04 6.79 6.66
N ARG A 476 -22.73 6.78 6.42
CA ARG A 476 -21.71 6.93 7.47
C ARG A 476 -21.94 8.21 8.27
N ASN A 477 -22.10 9.34 7.57
CA ASN A 477 -22.26 10.65 8.18
C ASN A 477 -23.54 10.77 9.01
N ARG A 478 -24.70 10.37 8.47
CA ARG A 478 -25.99 10.50 9.19
C ARG A 478 -26.09 9.58 10.41
N ASN A 479 -25.43 8.42 10.38
CA ASN A 479 -25.34 7.50 11.53
C ASN A 479 -24.23 7.88 12.52
N LYS A 480 -23.44 8.92 12.22
CA LYS A 480 -22.30 9.40 13.01
C LYS A 480 -21.26 8.31 13.26
N ILE A 481 -21.01 7.46 12.27
CA ILE A 481 -19.95 6.45 12.36
C ILE A 481 -18.60 7.16 12.29
N HIS A 482 -17.71 6.83 13.21
CA HIS A 482 -16.38 7.44 13.34
C HIS A 482 -15.29 6.38 13.51
N CYS A 483 -14.04 6.82 13.56
CA CYS A 483 -12.88 5.95 13.62
C CYS A 483 -12.77 5.10 14.91
N ARG A 484 -13.65 5.30 15.89
CA ARG A 484 -13.70 4.53 17.15
C ARG A 484 -15.05 3.85 17.36
N SER A 485 -15.93 3.85 16.35
CA SER A 485 -17.16 3.09 16.40
C SER A 485 -16.88 1.63 16.78
N ILE A 486 -17.83 0.99 17.44
CA ILE A 486 -17.73 -0.39 17.87
C ILE A 486 -18.28 -1.26 16.75
N VAL A 487 -17.51 -2.27 16.35
CA VAL A 487 -17.93 -3.28 15.38
C VAL A 487 -18.12 -4.62 16.09
N GLU A 488 -19.27 -5.23 15.88
CA GLU A 488 -19.58 -6.59 16.31
C GLU A 488 -19.78 -7.46 15.07
N ILE A 489 -18.90 -8.44 14.89
CA ILE A 489 -18.98 -9.39 13.77
C ILE A 489 -19.99 -10.47 14.15
N VAL A 490 -21.13 -10.46 13.46
CA VAL A 490 -22.22 -11.42 13.71
C VAL A 490 -22.12 -12.66 12.81
N LYS A 491 -21.46 -12.54 11.65
CA LYS A 491 -21.26 -13.66 10.72
C LYS A 491 -19.96 -13.50 9.94
N ALA A 492 -19.15 -14.55 9.87
CA ALA A 492 -17.94 -14.62 9.05
C ALA A 492 -17.77 -16.05 8.52
N GLU A 493 -18.37 -16.32 7.37
CA GLU A 493 -18.46 -17.66 6.77
C GLU A 493 -17.86 -17.67 5.36
N ARG A 494 -17.98 -18.77 4.62
CA ARG A 494 -17.42 -18.87 3.26
C ARG A 494 -17.99 -17.85 2.29
N ASP A 495 -19.28 -17.56 2.35
CA ASP A 495 -19.98 -16.76 1.33
C ASP A 495 -20.57 -15.46 1.87
N VAL A 496 -20.43 -15.19 3.17
CA VAL A 496 -20.98 -13.99 3.78
C VAL A 496 -20.13 -13.51 4.96
N TYR A 497 -19.94 -12.20 5.00
CA TYR A 497 -19.55 -11.47 6.20
C TYR A 497 -20.68 -10.52 6.56
N ALA A 498 -21.02 -10.45 7.84
CA ALA A 498 -21.96 -9.48 8.38
C ALA A 498 -21.51 -8.96 9.74
N ALA A 499 -21.73 -7.66 9.95
CA ALA A 499 -21.39 -6.98 11.19
C ALA A 499 -22.40 -5.87 11.52
N THR A 500 -22.55 -5.57 12.80
CA THR A 500 -23.23 -4.38 13.31
C THR A 500 -22.20 -3.35 13.77
N ILE A 501 -22.50 -2.07 13.56
CA ILE A 501 -21.64 -0.93 13.92
C ILE A 501 -22.46 0.05 14.76
N ASP A 502 -21.98 0.31 15.98
CA ASP A 502 -22.63 1.15 17.01
C ASP A 502 -24.11 0.82 17.26
N ASP A 503 -24.55 -0.42 17.02
CA ASP A 503 -25.96 -0.82 17.03
C ASP A 503 -26.89 0.03 16.15
N ARG A 504 -26.32 0.79 15.21
CA ARG A 504 -27.02 1.73 14.32
C ARG A 504 -27.01 1.30 12.88
N VAL A 505 -25.92 0.67 12.45
CA VAL A 505 -25.72 0.19 11.08
C VAL A 505 -25.48 -1.31 11.11
N ALA A 506 -26.16 -2.06 10.26
CA ALA A 506 -25.83 -3.45 9.96
C ALA A 506 -25.38 -3.52 8.51
N MET A 507 -24.31 -4.25 8.24
CA MET A 507 -23.76 -4.41 6.89
C MET A 507 -23.51 -5.88 6.61
N LYS A 508 -23.84 -6.33 5.39
CA LYS A 508 -23.36 -7.61 4.87
C LYS A 508 -22.69 -7.44 3.52
N ILE A 509 -21.64 -8.22 3.29
CA ILE A 509 -21.01 -8.44 1.99
C ILE A 509 -20.92 -9.93 1.69
N GLY A 510 -20.83 -10.26 0.41
CA GLY A 510 -20.83 -11.61 -0.11
C GLY A 510 -22.22 -12.11 -0.59
N PRO A 511 -22.22 -13.17 -1.42
CA PRO A 511 -23.44 -13.72 -2.02
C PRO A 511 -24.33 -14.47 -1.02
N GLY A 512 -23.80 -14.87 0.14
CA GLY A 512 -24.54 -15.57 1.17
C GLY A 512 -25.62 -14.70 1.83
N TYR A 513 -26.63 -15.36 2.40
CA TYR A 513 -27.74 -14.67 3.05
C TYR A 513 -27.38 -14.20 4.47
N TYR A 514 -27.78 -12.97 4.74
CA TYR A 514 -27.87 -12.37 6.07
C TYR A 514 -28.92 -11.26 6.03
N GLU A 515 -29.73 -11.20 7.08
CA GLU A 515 -30.58 -10.05 7.43
C GLU A 515 -30.46 -9.83 8.94
N PRO A 516 -30.44 -8.58 9.43
CA PRO A 516 -30.38 -8.31 10.85
C PRO A 516 -31.64 -8.86 11.55
N PRO A 517 -31.53 -9.35 12.79
CA PRO A 517 -32.63 -10.02 13.47
C PRO A 517 -33.83 -9.09 13.67
N SER A 518 -35.05 -9.65 13.59
CA SER A 518 -36.30 -8.97 13.93
C SER A 518 -36.42 -8.80 15.45
N GLY A 519 -35.59 -7.91 16.01
CA GLY A 519 -35.52 -7.58 17.42
C GLY A 519 -36.19 -6.24 17.77
N PRO A 520 -35.93 -5.69 18.96
CA PRO A 520 -36.42 -4.36 19.35
C PRO A 520 -35.84 -3.23 18.47
N GLN A 521 -34.64 -3.45 17.93
CA GLN A 521 -34.01 -2.57 16.94
C GLN A 521 -34.79 -2.67 15.61
N ARG A 522 -35.40 -1.55 15.20
CA ARG A 522 -36.16 -1.45 13.95
C ARG A 522 -35.20 -1.21 12.79
N TRP A 523 -34.60 -2.29 12.29
CA TRP A 523 -33.74 -2.27 11.11
C TRP A 523 -34.54 -1.97 9.84
N SER A 524 -34.07 -1.03 9.04
CA SER A 524 -34.61 -0.70 7.72
C SER A 524 -33.51 -0.81 6.66
N LEU A 525 -33.83 -1.41 5.51
CA LEU A 525 -32.86 -1.52 4.41
C LEU A 525 -32.57 -0.12 3.87
N ALA A 526 -31.32 0.30 3.97
CA ALA A 526 -30.87 1.63 3.58
C ALA A 526 -30.22 1.62 2.18
N LEU A 527 -29.36 0.65 1.91
CA LEU A 527 -28.64 0.50 0.64
C LEU A 527 -28.53 -0.96 0.24
N GLU A 528 -28.57 -1.24 -1.06
CA GLU A 528 -28.35 -2.55 -1.65
C GLU A 528 -27.63 -2.39 -2.99
N GLY A 529 -26.67 -3.28 -3.23
CA GLY A 529 -26.02 -3.40 -4.53
C GLY A 529 -25.46 -4.81 -4.73
N TYR A 530 -24.55 -4.97 -5.68
CA TYR A 530 -24.04 -6.30 -6.03
C TYR A 530 -23.32 -6.96 -4.85
N ASP A 531 -23.94 -8.01 -4.30
CA ASP A 531 -23.48 -8.79 -3.15
C ASP A 531 -23.29 -7.99 -1.85
N TYR A 532 -23.80 -6.76 -1.70
CA TYR A 532 -23.79 -6.03 -0.42
C TYR A 532 -25.17 -5.48 -0.05
N LYS A 533 -25.46 -5.41 1.25
CA LYS A 533 -26.64 -4.74 1.81
C LYS A 533 -26.25 -4.00 3.08
N VAL A 534 -26.87 -2.85 3.30
CA VAL A 534 -26.70 -2.04 4.51
C VAL A 534 -28.08 -1.68 5.05
N TRP A 535 -28.27 -1.89 6.35
CA TRP A 535 -29.45 -1.49 7.09
C TRP A 535 -29.07 -0.44 8.13
N GLU A 536 -30.03 0.40 8.47
CA GLU A 536 -29.90 1.34 9.58
C GLU A 536 -31.12 1.28 10.50
N THR A 537 -30.90 1.54 11.78
CA THR A 537 -32.00 1.69 12.74
C THR A 537 -32.66 3.05 12.56
N SER A 538 -33.99 3.09 12.64
CA SER A 538 -34.68 4.38 12.77
C SER A 538 -34.25 5.05 14.08
N SER A 539 -33.59 6.21 13.97
CA SER A 539 -33.21 7.05 15.10
C SER A 539 -34.40 7.61 15.86
#